data_AF-A0A3G6V9Y0-F1
#
_entry.id   AF-A0A3G6V9Y0-F1
#
_cell.length_a   1.000
_cell.length_b   1.000
_cell.length_c   1.000
_cell.angle_alpha   90.00
_cell.angle_beta   90.00
_cell.angle_gamma   90.00
#
_symmetry.space_group_name_H-M   'P 1'
#
loop_
_entity.id
_entity.type
_entity.pdbx_description
1 polymer ?
#
loop_
_entity_poly.entity_id
_entity_poly.type
_entity_poly.pdbx_seq_one_letter_code
_entity_poly.pdbx_strand_id
1 'polypeptide(L)'
;NPGYDHYVAKGLGITHGVEKVLLHGVGCSGGLATLRTGANLALGHKARGLPARVLCVALEVSTTMVRSELDSINELQGTRIGACLFSDCGSAVVLSNGIGEPSEPVYDLLGWDHRTIPDTEDDLGFDVDPVGWKVILTPRVPKLTAASIGPAFTDLKASLPQLPPDYQKAADFDWAMHPGG
;
A
#
# COMPACT_ATOMS: atom_id res chain seq x y z
N ASN A 1 10.74 14.13 16.10
CA ASN A 1 11.71 13.67 15.09
C ASN A 1 11.05 13.69 13.72
N PRO A 2 11.74 14.16 12.66
CA PRO A 2 11.21 14.06 11.30
C PRO A 2 11.08 12.58 10.89
N GLY A 3 10.08 12.25 10.07
CA GLY A 3 9.92 10.93 9.49
C GLY A 3 10.99 10.61 8.43
N TYR A 4 11.04 9.35 7.98
CA TYR A 4 12.03 8.90 6.99
C TYR A 4 11.89 9.64 5.64
N ASP A 5 10.67 10.08 5.31
CA ASP A 5 10.33 10.86 4.12
C ASP A 5 11.16 12.14 3.98
N HIS A 6 11.47 12.80 5.11
CA HIS A 6 12.37 13.96 5.13
C HIS A 6 13.79 13.61 4.65
N TYR A 7 14.33 12.49 5.13
CA TYR A 7 15.69 12.06 4.79
C TYR A 7 15.76 11.52 3.36
N VAL A 8 14.71 10.86 2.87
CA VAL A 8 14.59 10.46 1.46
C VAL A 8 14.60 11.70 0.55
N ALA A 9 13.75 12.70 0.84
CA ALA A 9 13.71 13.93 0.04
C ALA A 9 15.07 14.66 0.03
N LYS A 10 15.72 14.75 1.19
CA LYS A 10 17.08 15.30 1.30
C LYS A 10 18.10 14.49 0.50
N GLY A 11 18.05 13.16 0.59
CA GLY A 11 18.94 12.24 -0.13
C GLY A 11 18.79 12.32 -1.65
N LEU A 12 17.59 12.60 -2.15
CA LEU A 12 17.30 12.85 -3.57
C LEU A 12 17.70 14.26 -4.04
N GLY A 13 18.21 15.12 -3.14
CA GLY A 13 18.60 16.50 -3.49
C GLY A 13 17.41 17.45 -3.67
N ILE A 14 16.23 17.12 -3.14
CA ILE A 14 15.06 18.01 -3.18
C ILE A 14 15.29 19.14 -2.18
N THR A 15 15.62 20.32 -2.71
CA THR A 15 15.96 21.52 -1.92
C THR A 15 14.85 22.57 -1.88
N HIS A 16 13.81 22.42 -2.71
CA HIS A 16 12.63 23.30 -2.73
C HIS A 16 11.52 22.77 -1.80
N GLY A 17 10.56 23.63 -1.47
CA GLY A 17 9.39 23.24 -0.68
C GLY A 17 8.54 22.21 -1.42
N VAL A 18 8.32 21.06 -0.79
CA VAL A 18 7.43 20.00 -1.28
C VAL A 18 6.36 19.68 -0.24
N GLU A 19 5.16 19.39 -0.71
CA GLU A 19 4.07 18.86 0.12
C GLU A 19 4.38 17.39 0.44
N LYS A 20 4.33 16.99 1.73
CA LYS A 20 4.68 15.63 2.16
C LYS A 20 3.56 15.03 3.00
N VAL A 21 3.30 13.75 2.79
CA VAL A 21 2.39 12.93 3.57
C VAL A 21 3.13 11.64 3.94
N LEU A 22 3.27 11.38 5.24
CA LEU A 22 3.77 10.11 5.76
C LEU A 22 2.60 9.32 6.31
N LEU A 23 2.16 8.30 5.57
CA LEU A 23 1.08 7.42 6.01
C LEU A 23 1.57 6.48 7.11
N HIS A 24 0.71 6.22 8.10
CA HIS A 24 0.94 5.28 9.19
C HIS A 24 -0.33 4.45 9.44
N GLY A 25 -0.19 3.27 10.04
CA GLY A 25 -1.31 2.38 10.35
C GLY A 25 -1.92 1.67 9.14
N VAL A 26 -1.20 1.60 8.01
CA VAL A 26 -1.68 1.00 6.75
C VAL A 26 -1.10 -0.39 6.47
N GLY A 27 0.03 -0.75 7.10
CA GLY A 27 0.69 -2.05 6.95
C GLY A 27 0.82 -2.50 5.48
N CYS A 28 0.51 -3.78 5.23
CA CYS A 28 0.60 -4.39 3.90
C CYS A 28 -0.23 -3.69 2.81
N SER A 29 -1.27 -2.92 3.17
CA SER A 29 -2.06 -2.15 2.19
C SER A 29 -1.37 -0.85 1.74
N GLY A 30 -0.26 -0.49 2.38
CA GLY A 30 0.40 0.81 2.29
C GLY A 30 0.81 1.22 0.89
N GLY A 31 1.23 0.28 0.03
CA GLY A 31 1.60 0.57 -1.36
C GLY A 31 0.44 1.18 -2.16
N LEU A 32 -0.69 0.46 -2.25
CA LEU A 32 -1.88 0.95 -2.97
C LEU A 32 -2.57 2.11 -2.24
N ALA A 33 -2.53 2.16 -0.90
CA ALA A 33 -3.03 3.30 -0.13
C ALA A 33 -2.23 4.58 -0.43
N THR A 34 -0.91 4.48 -0.55
CA THR A 34 -0.03 5.60 -0.95
C THR A 34 -0.35 6.03 -2.38
N LEU A 35 -0.47 5.09 -3.31
CA LEU A 35 -0.79 5.39 -4.71
C LEU A 35 -2.15 6.12 -4.84
N ARG A 36 -3.20 5.61 -4.18
CA ARG A 36 -4.53 6.25 -4.15
C ARG A 36 -4.48 7.64 -3.52
N THR A 37 -3.72 7.81 -2.44
CA THR A 37 -3.55 9.12 -1.80
C THR A 37 -2.85 10.10 -2.74
N GLY A 38 -1.78 9.66 -3.40
CA GLY A 38 -1.08 10.45 -4.42
C GLY A 38 -1.97 10.83 -5.60
N ALA A 39 -2.85 9.93 -6.04
CA ALA A 39 -3.81 10.19 -7.10
C ALA A 39 -4.80 11.31 -6.74
N ASN A 40 -5.37 11.26 -5.53
CA ASN A 40 -6.25 12.33 -5.04
C ASN A 40 -5.53 13.69 -4.98
N LEU A 41 -4.27 13.72 -4.48
CA LEU A 41 -3.47 14.96 -4.43
C LEU A 41 -3.17 15.50 -5.83
N ALA A 42 -2.80 14.63 -6.77
CA ALA A 42 -2.53 14.97 -8.15
C ALA A 42 -3.77 15.52 -8.87
N LEU A 43 -4.96 14.95 -8.59
CA LEU A 43 -6.25 15.46 -9.06
C LEU A 43 -6.60 16.81 -8.42
N GLY A 44 -6.26 17.04 -7.15
CA GLY A 44 -6.42 18.34 -6.49
C GLY A 44 -5.62 19.46 -7.17
N HIS A 45 -4.38 19.17 -7.56
CA HIS A 45 -3.58 20.09 -8.39
C HIS A 45 -4.16 20.26 -9.80
N LYS A 46 -4.65 19.17 -10.41
CA LYS A 46 -5.29 19.19 -11.74
C LYS A 46 -6.52 20.11 -11.77
N ALA A 47 -7.36 20.06 -10.73
CA ALA A 47 -8.53 20.92 -10.59
C ALA A 47 -8.18 22.41 -10.54
N ARG A 48 -6.94 22.76 -10.18
CA ARG A 48 -6.40 24.13 -10.18
C ARG A 48 -5.62 24.47 -11.45
N GLY A 49 -5.54 23.56 -12.43
CA GLY A 49 -4.74 23.72 -13.63
C GLY A 49 -3.23 23.67 -13.39
N LEU A 50 -2.78 23.08 -12.28
CA LEU A 50 -1.37 23.02 -11.91
C LEU A 50 -0.75 21.65 -12.25
N PRO A 51 0.52 21.61 -12.69
CA PRO A 51 1.25 20.35 -12.87
C PRO A 51 1.50 19.67 -11.51
N ALA A 52 1.34 18.35 -11.46
CA ALA A 52 1.72 17.54 -10.31
C ALA A 52 2.58 16.36 -10.72
N ARG A 53 3.63 16.11 -9.93
CA ARG A 53 4.45 14.89 -9.94
C ARG A 53 4.59 14.42 -8.50
N VAL A 54 3.97 13.31 -8.17
CA VAL A 54 3.91 12.77 -6.80
C VAL A 54 4.83 11.56 -6.74
N LEU A 55 5.87 11.64 -5.91
CA LEU A 55 6.74 10.51 -5.59
C LEU A 55 6.08 9.66 -4.50
N CYS A 56 5.54 8.51 -4.88
CA CYS A 56 4.94 7.54 -3.96
C CYS A 56 6.02 6.54 -3.54
N VAL A 57 6.33 6.48 -2.25
CA VAL A 57 7.39 5.61 -1.69
C VAL A 57 6.78 4.67 -0.65
N ALA A 58 7.15 3.39 -0.74
CA ALA A 58 6.92 2.41 0.32
C ALA A 58 8.28 1.83 0.75
N LEU A 59 8.51 1.75 2.06
CA LEU A 59 9.76 1.23 2.64
C LEU A 59 9.41 0.42 3.88
N GLU A 60 9.86 -0.83 3.90
CA GLU A 60 9.66 -1.76 5.01
C GLU A 60 10.98 -2.45 5.35
N VAL A 61 11.31 -2.51 6.65
CA VAL A 61 12.50 -3.20 7.19
C VAL A 61 12.07 -4.06 8.37
N SER A 62 11.45 -5.19 8.06
CA SER A 62 10.80 -6.06 9.02
C SER A 62 11.74 -7.09 9.65
N THR A 63 12.81 -7.50 8.96
CA THR A 63 13.68 -8.61 9.41
C THR A 63 14.42 -8.31 10.71
N THR A 64 14.62 -7.02 11.03
CA THR A 64 15.21 -6.57 12.29
C THR A 64 14.42 -7.01 13.52
N MET A 65 13.13 -7.30 13.36
CA MET A 65 12.23 -7.76 14.44
C MET A 65 12.20 -9.28 14.60
N VAL A 66 13.04 -10.04 13.88
CA VAL A 66 13.05 -11.52 13.97
C VAL A 66 13.26 -12.03 15.39
N ARG A 67 14.12 -11.38 16.19
CA ARG A 67 14.37 -11.75 17.59
C ARG A 67 13.14 -11.51 18.46
N SER A 68 12.47 -10.38 18.27
CA SER A 68 11.22 -10.05 18.96
C SER A 68 10.13 -11.10 18.71
N GLU A 69 9.98 -11.57 17.47
CA GLU A 69 9.02 -12.64 17.14
C GLU A 69 9.43 -14.00 17.72
N LEU A 70 10.71 -14.37 17.65
CA LEU A 70 11.21 -15.63 18.22
C LEU A 70 11.05 -15.69 19.75
N ASP A 71 11.30 -14.58 20.44
CA ASP A 71 11.12 -14.50 21.89
C ASP A 71 9.64 -14.71 22.26
N SER A 72 8.71 -14.08 21.52
CA SER A 72 7.26 -14.31 21.71
C SER A 72 6.83 -15.74 21.39
N ILE A 73 7.42 -16.40 20.39
CA ILE A 73 7.17 -17.83 20.13
C ILE A 73 7.61 -18.68 21.32
N ASN A 74 8.80 -18.41 21.86
CA ASN A 74 9.33 -19.14 23.01
C ASN A 74 8.54 -18.88 24.30
N GLU A 75 8.13 -17.65 24.56
CA GLU A 75 7.43 -17.31 25.81
C GLU A 75 5.97 -17.77 25.80
N LEU A 76 5.26 -17.54 24.70
CA LEU A 76 3.83 -17.85 24.59
C LEU A 76 3.57 -19.30 24.16
N GLN A 77 4.59 -20.00 23.69
CA GLN A 77 4.49 -21.36 23.13
C GLN A 77 3.41 -21.46 22.03
N GLY A 78 3.21 -20.37 21.30
CA GLY A 78 2.22 -20.23 20.23
C GLY A 78 2.88 -20.19 18.86
N THR A 79 2.22 -20.78 17.86
CA THR A 79 2.66 -20.68 16.47
C THR A 79 2.46 -19.25 15.98
N ARG A 80 3.56 -18.57 15.66
CA ARG A 80 3.57 -17.25 15.02
C ARG A 80 4.37 -17.35 13.74
N ILE A 81 3.75 -17.03 12.60
CA ILE A 81 4.36 -17.25 11.27
C ILE A 81 4.99 -16.00 10.67
N GLY A 82 4.95 -14.85 11.36
CA GLY A 82 5.45 -13.57 10.82
C GLY A 82 6.90 -13.64 10.36
N ALA A 83 7.78 -14.27 11.15
CA ALA A 83 9.19 -14.45 10.81
C ALA A 83 9.44 -15.32 9.56
N CYS A 84 8.44 -16.07 9.09
CA CYS A 84 8.53 -16.88 7.88
C CYS A 84 8.06 -16.15 6.62
N LEU A 85 7.40 -14.99 6.76
CA LEU A 85 6.71 -14.30 5.67
C LEU A 85 7.36 -12.95 5.32
N PHE A 86 7.73 -12.17 6.34
CA PHE A 86 8.14 -10.78 6.13
C PHE A 86 9.62 -10.63 5.74
N SER A 87 9.89 -9.64 4.88
CA SER A 87 11.23 -9.31 4.36
C SER A 87 11.41 -7.79 4.25
N ASP A 88 12.58 -7.36 3.79
CA ASP A 88 12.93 -5.94 3.67
C ASP A 88 12.87 -5.50 2.20
N CYS A 89 12.25 -4.35 1.93
CA CYS A 89 12.15 -3.79 0.59
C CYS A 89 11.84 -2.29 0.60
N GLY A 90 12.37 -1.57 -0.37
CA GLY A 90 11.94 -0.23 -0.74
C GLY A 90 11.49 -0.19 -2.20
N SER A 91 10.34 0.43 -2.47
CA SER A 91 9.83 0.62 -3.82
C SER A 91 9.25 2.02 -4.00
N ALA A 92 9.27 2.53 -5.22
CA ALA A 92 8.73 3.84 -5.53
C ALA A 92 8.16 3.90 -6.94
N VAL A 93 7.15 4.76 -7.11
CA VAL A 93 6.59 5.15 -8.41
C VAL A 93 6.38 6.66 -8.45
N VAL A 94 6.41 7.23 -9.66
CA VAL A 94 6.07 8.64 -9.88
C VAL A 94 4.72 8.71 -10.56
N LEU A 95 3.76 9.37 -9.90
CA LEU A 95 2.45 9.64 -10.47
C LEU A 95 2.38 11.05 -11.05
N SER A 96 1.85 11.19 -12.26
CA SER A 96 1.65 12.45 -12.95
C SER A 96 0.15 12.73 -13.13
N ASN A 97 -0.27 14.00 -13.06
CA ASN A 97 -1.63 14.39 -13.43
C ASN A 97 -1.80 14.73 -14.92
N GLY A 98 -0.71 14.63 -15.70
CA GLY A 98 -0.68 14.90 -17.15
C GLY A 98 -0.60 16.38 -17.52
N ILE A 99 -0.55 17.31 -16.56
CA ILE A 99 -0.31 18.73 -16.84
C ILE A 99 1.20 19.00 -16.83
N GLY A 100 1.66 19.87 -17.73
CA GLY A 100 3.05 20.29 -17.89
C GLY A 100 3.78 19.49 -18.97
N GLU A 101 5.06 19.22 -18.74
CA GLU A 101 5.91 18.48 -19.70
C GLU A 101 5.34 17.09 -19.99
N PRO A 102 5.21 16.70 -21.28
CA PRO A 102 4.78 15.37 -21.67
C PRO A 102 5.70 14.28 -21.12
N SER A 103 5.10 13.17 -20.70
CA SER A 103 5.80 11.95 -20.29
C SER A 103 5.03 10.74 -20.78
N GLU A 104 5.71 9.74 -21.31
CA GLU A 104 5.10 8.46 -21.68
C GLU A 104 4.83 7.63 -20.39
N PRO A 105 3.56 7.29 -20.08
CA PRO A 105 3.24 6.49 -18.91
C PRO A 105 3.58 5.02 -19.15
N VAL A 106 4.13 4.35 -18.12
CA VAL A 106 4.23 2.88 -18.11
C VAL A 106 2.84 2.24 -17.90
N TYR A 107 2.03 2.86 -17.04
CA TYR A 107 0.64 2.49 -16.78
C TYR A 107 -0.20 3.75 -16.57
N ASP A 108 -1.44 3.71 -17.05
CA ASP A 108 -2.46 4.71 -16.72
C ASP A 108 -3.32 4.23 -15.52
N LEU A 109 -3.48 5.10 -14.53
CA LEU A 109 -4.33 4.84 -13.37
C LEU A 109 -5.78 5.21 -13.69
N LEU A 110 -6.57 4.23 -14.13
CA LEU A 110 -7.96 4.44 -14.57
C LEU A 110 -8.96 4.60 -13.40
N GLY A 111 -8.66 4.01 -12.24
CA GLY A 111 -9.51 4.08 -11.06
C GLY A 111 -8.98 3.24 -9.90
N TRP A 112 -9.66 3.29 -8.77
CA TRP A 112 -9.32 2.57 -7.55
C TRP A 112 -10.56 2.34 -6.69
N ASP A 113 -10.55 1.27 -5.89
CA ASP A 113 -11.52 1.03 -4.81
C ASP A 113 -10.77 0.79 -3.49
N HIS A 114 -11.44 0.98 -2.36
CA HIS A 114 -10.90 0.69 -1.03
C HIS A 114 -12.03 0.34 -0.06
N ARG A 115 -11.77 -0.61 0.84
CA ARG A 115 -12.76 -1.12 1.79
C ARG A 115 -12.09 -1.50 3.10
N THR A 116 -12.86 -1.37 4.17
CA THR A 116 -12.56 -1.98 5.47
C THR A 116 -13.55 -3.12 5.69
N ILE A 117 -13.06 -4.29 6.07
CA ILE A 117 -13.92 -5.42 6.43
C ILE A 117 -14.37 -5.20 7.88
N PRO A 118 -15.68 -5.08 8.17
CA PRO A 118 -16.16 -4.85 9.54
C PRO A 118 -15.77 -5.98 10.49
N ASP A 119 -15.52 -5.66 11.75
CA ASP A 119 -15.29 -6.62 12.85
C ASP A 119 -14.11 -7.58 12.57
N THR A 120 -12.99 -7.01 12.09
CA THR A 120 -11.75 -7.76 11.74
C THR A 120 -10.48 -7.14 12.33
N GLU A 121 -10.62 -6.18 13.25
CA GLU A 121 -9.51 -5.47 13.88
C GLU A 121 -8.56 -6.43 14.62
N ASP A 122 -9.10 -7.49 15.21
CA ASP A 122 -8.32 -8.52 15.93
C ASP A 122 -7.76 -9.62 15.00
N ASP A 123 -8.10 -9.61 13.71
CA ASP A 123 -7.64 -10.64 12.76
C ASP A 123 -6.27 -10.32 12.15
N LEU A 124 -5.97 -9.03 11.94
CA LEU A 124 -4.74 -8.57 11.30
C LEU A 124 -4.28 -7.24 11.89
N GLY A 125 -3.08 -7.23 12.48
CA GLY A 125 -2.59 -6.05 13.19
C GLY A 125 -1.09 -6.05 13.44
N PHE A 126 -0.60 -4.90 13.94
CA PHE A 126 0.81 -4.70 14.27
C PHE A 126 0.93 -3.75 15.47
N ASP A 127 0.90 -4.35 16.66
CA ASP A 127 0.86 -3.60 17.93
C ASP A 127 2.22 -3.06 18.30
N VAL A 128 2.29 -1.80 18.73
CA VAL A 128 3.54 -1.19 19.18
C VAL A 128 4.02 -1.83 20.50
N ASP A 129 5.32 -2.07 20.59
CA ASP A 129 5.95 -2.81 21.69
C ASP A 129 7.36 -2.23 21.99
N PRO A 130 7.88 -2.35 23.23
CA PRO A 130 9.23 -1.89 23.56
C PRO A 130 10.35 -2.46 22.66
N VAL A 131 10.14 -3.63 22.03
CA VAL A 131 11.07 -4.23 21.07
C VAL A 131 10.60 -4.11 19.60
N GLY A 132 9.79 -3.11 19.29
CA GLY A 132 9.33 -2.77 17.94
C GLY A 132 7.83 -2.92 17.81
N TRP A 133 7.39 -3.93 17.07
CA TRP A 133 5.98 -4.23 16.87
C TRP A 133 5.71 -5.73 16.88
N LYS A 134 4.52 -6.13 17.35
CA LYS A 134 4.09 -7.53 17.44
C LYS A 134 3.03 -7.82 16.40
N VAL A 135 3.25 -8.86 15.60
CA VAL A 135 2.29 -9.29 14.56
C VAL A 135 1.03 -9.87 15.19
N ILE A 136 -0.13 -9.43 14.72
CA ILE A 136 -1.41 -10.12 14.92
C ILE A 136 -1.81 -10.68 13.57
N LEU A 137 -1.99 -12.00 13.50
CA LEU A 137 -2.39 -12.70 12.29
C LEU A 137 -3.18 -13.95 12.66
N THR A 138 -4.50 -13.91 12.45
CA THR A 138 -5.37 -15.04 12.75
C THR A 138 -5.55 -15.96 11.52
N PRO A 139 -5.93 -17.23 11.72
CA PRO A 139 -6.26 -18.13 10.62
C PRO A 139 -7.48 -17.70 9.78
N ARG A 140 -8.23 -16.66 10.18
CA ARG A 140 -9.40 -16.17 9.45
C ARG A 140 -9.00 -15.30 8.25
N VAL A 141 -7.84 -14.66 8.29
CA VAL A 141 -7.39 -13.68 7.28
C VAL A 141 -7.50 -14.21 5.85
N PRO A 142 -6.99 -15.41 5.50
CA PRO A 142 -7.10 -15.92 4.12
C PRO A 142 -8.55 -16.05 3.62
N LYS A 143 -9.47 -16.49 4.49
CA LYS A 143 -10.89 -16.65 4.15
C LYS A 143 -11.58 -15.29 3.99
N LEU A 144 -11.26 -14.33 4.85
CA LEU A 144 -11.78 -12.97 4.79
C LEU A 144 -11.32 -12.27 3.49
N THR A 145 -10.03 -12.38 3.16
CA THR A 145 -9.46 -11.84 1.92
C THR A 145 -10.11 -12.47 0.68
N ALA A 146 -10.23 -13.80 0.64
CA ALA A 146 -10.87 -14.49 -0.49
C ALA A 146 -12.32 -14.03 -0.70
N ALA A 147 -13.07 -13.84 0.39
CA ALA A 147 -14.45 -13.38 0.33
C ALA A 147 -14.58 -11.92 -0.14
N SER A 148 -13.60 -11.06 0.12
CA SER A 148 -13.66 -9.63 -0.23
C SER A 148 -13.29 -9.32 -1.69
N ILE A 149 -12.48 -10.17 -2.34
CA ILE A 149 -11.93 -9.88 -3.69
C ILE A 149 -13.04 -9.76 -4.75
N GLY A 150 -13.98 -10.70 -4.79
CA GLY A 150 -15.05 -10.72 -5.81
C GLY A 150 -15.93 -9.45 -5.79
N PRO A 151 -16.49 -9.07 -4.64
CA PRO A 151 -17.24 -7.82 -4.51
C PRO A 151 -16.40 -6.58 -4.83
N ALA A 152 -15.16 -6.49 -4.34
CA ALA A 152 -14.28 -5.36 -4.61
C ALA A 152 -13.96 -5.21 -6.11
N PHE A 153 -13.69 -6.32 -6.81
CA PHE A 153 -13.48 -6.30 -8.26
C PHE A 153 -14.74 -5.83 -9.01
N THR A 154 -15.90 -6.30 -8.60
CA THR A 154 -17.18 -5.96 -9.24
C THR A 154 -17.44 -4.45 -9.17
N ASP A 155 -17.24 -3.87 -7.98
CA ASP A 155 -17.49 -2.45 -7.74
C ASP A 155 -16.41 -1.56 -8.35
N LEU A 156 -15.13 -1.99 -8.31
CA LEU A 156 -14.07 -1.31 -9.05
C LEU A 156 -14.42 -1.26 -10.55
N LYS A 157 -14.71 -2.41 -11.18
CA LYS A 157 -15.02 -2.47 -12.61
C LYS A 157 -16.22 -1.59 -12.97
N ALA A 158 -17.25 -1.56 -12.14
CA ALA A 158 -18.43 -0.72 -12.35
C ALA A 158 -18.13 0.80 -12.29
N SER A 159 -17.08 1.20 -11.57
CA SER A 159 -16.67 2.61 -11.44
C SER A 159 -15.74 3.11 -12.54
N LEU A 160 -15.14 2.20 -13.32
CA LEU A 160 -14.18 2.54 -14.37
C LEU A 160 -14.86 3.14 -15.61
N PRO A 161 -14.12 3.92 -16.42
CA PRO A 161 -14.53 4.24 -17.79
C PRO A 161 -14.84 2.96 -18.59
N GLN A 162 -15.56 3.11 -19.71
CA GLN A 162 -15.84 1.98 -20.59
C GLN A 162 -14.55 1.30 -21.04
N LEU A 163 -14.35 0.07 -20.59
CA LEU A 163 -13.23 -0.77 -20.98
C LEU A 163 -13.48 -1.44 -22.34
N PRO A 164 -12.43 -1.85 -23.05
CA PRO A 164 -12.58 -2.62 -24.29
C PRO A 164 -13.41 -3.90 -24.08
N PRO A 165 -14.06 -4.42 -25.15
CA PRO A 165 -14.88 -5.64 -25.06
C PRO A 165 -14.14 -6.87 -24.55
N ASP A 166 -12.82 -6.91 -24.68
CA ASP A 166 -11.99 -8.05 -24.26
C ASP A 166 -11.70 -8.06 -22.75
N TYR A 167 -12.04 -6.99 -22.01
CA TYR A 167 -11.77 -6.85 -20.57
C TYR A 167 -13.06 -6.86 -19.74
N GLN A 168 -13.65 -8.03 -19.53
CA GLN A 168 -14.99 -8.16 -18.93
C GLN A 168 -15.03 -8.97 -17.63
N LYS A 169 -14.31 -10.07 -17.54
CA LYS A 169 -14.28 -10.95 -16.36
C LYS A 169 -12.89 -10.96 -15.75
N ALA A 170 -12.78 -11.39 -14.49
CA ALA A 170 -11.51 -11.39 -13.76
C ALA A 170 -10.36 -12.08 -14.52
N ALA A 171 -10.65 -13.14 -15.28
CA ALA A 171 -9.65 -13.89 -16.06
C ALA A 171 -9.10 -13.14 -17.28
N ASP A 172 -9.71 -12.02 -17.67
CA ASP A 172 -9.27 -11.21 -18.82
C ASP A 172 -8.15 -10.22 -18.41
N PHE A 173 -7.90 -10.07 -17.12
CA PHE A 173 -6.92 -9.14 -16.56
C PHE A 173 -5.70 -9.88 -16.04
N ASP A 174 -4.53 -9.25 -16.17
CA ASP A 174 -3.39 -9.59 -15.33
C ASP A 174 -3.62 -9.04 -13.91
N TRP A 175 -3.17 -9.80 -12.90
CA TRP A 175 -3.37 -9.46 -11.49
C TRP A 175 -2.05 -9.19 -10.78
N ALA A 176 -1.80 -7.92 -10.45
CA ALA A 176 -0.73 -7.53 -9.54
C ALA A 176 -1.19 -7.67 -8.08
N MET A 177 -1.21 -8.91 -7.57
CA MET A 177 -1.64 -9.20 -6.21
C MET A 177 -0.50 -9.03 -5.19
N HIS A 178 -0.77 -8.41 -4.04
CA HIS A 178 0.16 -8.44 -2.91
C HIS A 178 0.21 -9.86 -2.30
N PRO A 179 1.37 -10.53 -2.28
CA PRO A 179 1.47 -11.91 -1.82
C PRO A 179 1.68 -11.96 -0.30
N GLY A 180 0.60 -11.83 0.48
CA GLY A 180 0.67 -11.90 1.94
C GLY A 180 1.07 -13.28 2.49
N GLY A 181 0.79 -14.36 1.74
CA GLY A 181 1.06 -15.75 2.09
C GLY A 181 0.05 -16.72 1.49
#